data_AF-A0A147JUC6-F1
#
_entry.id   AF-A0A147JUC6-F1
#
_cell.length_a   1.000
_cell.length_b   1.000
_cell.length_c   1.000
_cell.angle_alpha   90.00
_cell.angle_beta   90.00
_cell.angle_gamma   90.00
#
_symmetry.space_group_name_H-M   'P 1'
#
loop_
_entity.id
_entity.type
_entity.pdbx_description
1 polymer ?
#
loop_
_entity_poly.entity_id
_entity_poly.type
_entity_poly.pdbx_seq_one_letter_code
_entity_poly.pdbx_strand_id
1 'polypeptide(L)' 'MVGVGEVKATIATAIAAAFGFIIALIWRDIIVGLFDLAGLKINQISDSTGAITAIVSGVIITVLCIFGILYVSKWGGAKK' A
#
# COMPACT_ATOMS: atom_id res chain seq x y z
N MET A 1 -13.98 -32.82 -13.60
CA MET A 1 -14.98 -32.37 -12.60
C MET A 1 -14.18 -31.66 -11.53
N VAL A 2 -14.36 -30.36 -11.33
CA VAL A 2 -13.57 -29.61 -10.33
C VAL A 2 -14.02 -30.08 -8.95
N GLY A 3 -13.10 -30.56 -8.12
CA GLY A 3 -13.43 -31.06 -6.80
C GLY A 3 -13.92 -29.93 -5.91
N VAL A 4 -14.92 -30.18 -5.04
CA VAL A 4 -15.40 -29.21 -4.05
C VAL A 4 -14.25 -28.63 -3.19
N GLY A 5 -13.17 -29.40 -2.99
CA GLY A 5 -11.94 -28.95 -2.33
C GLY A 5 -11.16 -27.85 -3.09
N GLU A 6 -11.00 -27.98 -4.41
CA GLU A 6 -10.31 -26.97 -5.24
C GLU A 6 -11.10 -25.66 -5.30
N VAL A 7 -12.44 -25.75 -5.33
CA VAL A 7 -13.30 -24.56 -5.32
C VAL A 7 -13.13 -23.79 -4.01
N LYS A 8 -13.09 -24.49 -2.87
CA LYS A 8 -12.85 -23.86 -1.56
C LYS A 8 -11.46 -23.22 -1.47
N ALA A 9 -10.43 -23.88 -1.99
CA ALA A 9 -9.07 -23.35 -2.03
C ALA A 9 -8.99 -22.07 -2.87
N THR A 10 -9.60 -22.08 -4.06
CA THR A 10 -9.65 -20.92 -4.96
C THR A 10 -10.41 -19.74 -4.34
N ILE A 11 -11.50 -20.01 -3.61
CA ILE A 11 -12.23 -18.97 -2.88
C ILE A 11 -11.36 -18.39 -1.76
N ALA A 12 -10.67 -19.22 -0.99
CA ALA A 12 -9.80 -18.76 0.09
C ALA A 12 -8.64 -17.90 -0.43
N THR A 13 -8.01 -18.27 -1.56
CA THR A 13 -6.95 -17.46 -2.18
C THR A 13 -7.49 -16.15 -2.75
N ALA A 14 -8.66 -16.17 -3.40
CA ALA A 14 -9.30 -14.95 -3.88
C ALA A 14 -9.66 -13.99 -2.73
N ILE A 15 -10.17 -14.52 -1.61
CA ILE A 15 -10.47 -13.73 -0.40
C ILE A 15 -9.19 -13.12 0.18
N ALA A 16 -8.12 -13.92 0.35
CA ALA A 16 -6.85 -13.44 0.86
C ALA A 16 -6.24 -12.34 -0.03
N ALA A 17 -6.34 -12.49 -1.36
CA ALA A 17 -5.88 -11.49 -2.31
C ALA A 17 -6.70 -10.20 -2.22
N ALA A 18 -8.03 -10.28 -2.14
CA ALA A 18 -8.92 -9.13 -2.01
C ALA A 18 -8.65 -8.34 -0.72
N PHE A 19 -8.51 -9.03 0.41
CA PHE A 19 -8.15 -8.38 1.68
C PHE A 19 -6.73 -7.79 1.66
N GLY A 20 -5.76 -8.49 1.08
CA GLY A 20 -4.39 -7.99 0.92
C GLY A 20 -4.32 -6.70 0.09
N PHE A 21 -5.13 -6.62 -0.97
CA PHE A 21 -5.23 -5.42 -1.80
C PHE A 21 -5.85 -4.22 -1.07
N ILE A 22 -6.96 -4.43 -0.35
CA ILE A 22 -7.61 -3.37 0.44
C ILE A 22 -6.65 -2.84 1.52
N ILE A 23 -5.93 -3.73 2.20
CA ILE A 23 -4.94 -3.34 3.21
C ILE A 23 -3.82 -2.50 2.58
N ALA A 24 -3.36 -2.86 1.37
CA ALA A 24 -2.36 -2.08 0.64
C ALA A 24 -2.87 -0.67 0.27
N LEU A 25 -4.13 -0.55 -0.15
CA LEU A 25 -4.75 0.74 -0.45
C LEU A 25 -4.85 1.64 0.78
N ILE A 26 -5.32 1.09 1.91
CA ILE A 26 -5.42 1.85 3.18
C ILE A 26 -4.04 2.31 3.64
N TRP A 27 -3.01 1.47 3.52
CA TRP A 27 -1.64 1.84 3.89
C TRP A 27 -1.12 3.01 3.05
N ARG A 28 -1.39 2.99 1.74
CA ARG A 28 -1.07 4.10 0.83
C ARG A 28 -1.79 5.38 1.25
N ASP A 29 -3.09 5.31 1.54
CA ASP A 29 -3.87 6.49 1.93
C ASP A 29 -3.40 7.09 3.25
N ILE A 30 -3.01 6.26 4.23
CA ILE A 30 -2.43 6.71 5.51
C ILE A 30 -1.13 7.48 5.28
N ILE A 31 -0.21 6.98 4.44
CA ILE A 31 1.06 7.69 4.18
C ILE A 31 0.80 9.00 3.45
N VAL A 32 -0.05 9.00 2.42
CA VAL A 32 -0.36 10.22 1.66
C VAL A 32 -0.98 11.28 2.58
N GLY A 33 -1.90 10.88 3.47
CA GLY A 33 -2.45 11.77 4.49
C GLY A 33 -1.39 12.31 5.47
N LEU A 34 -0.45 11.47 5.90
CA LEU A 34 0.64 11.87 6.80
C LEU A 34 1.59 12.88 6.14
N PHE A 35 1.87 12.74 4.84
CA PHE A 35 2.68 13.69 4.09
C PHE A 35 1.97 15.01 3.82
N ASP A 36 0.64 14.98 3.60
CA ASP A 36 -0.16 16.21 3.49
C ASP A 36 -0.20 16.97 4.84
N LEU A 37 -0.30 16.25 5.96
CA LEU A 37 -0.16 16.83 7.31
C LEU A 37 1.25 17.36 7.60
N ALA A 38 2.29 16.75 7.04
CA ALA A 38 3.68 17.20 7.17
C ALA A 38 4.02 18.43 6.31
N GLY A 39 3.04 18.99 5.57
CA GLY A 39 3.22 20.19 4.75
C GLY A 39 3.91 19.94 3.40
N LEU A 40 4.23 18.69 3.06
CA LEU A 40 4.71 18.31 1.73
C LEU A 40 3.50 18.11 0.81
N LYS A 41 2.91 19.23 0.41
CA LYS A 41 1.76 19.24 -0.50
C LYS A 41 2.19 18.77 -1.90
N ILE A 42 1.96 17.48 -2.17
CA ILE A 42 2.07 16.88 -3.52
C ILE A 42 1.17 17.62 -4.53
N ASN A 43 0.13 18.31 -4.04
CA ASN A 43 -0.92 18.90 -4.84
C ASN A 43 -0.75 20.41 -5.17
N GLN A 44 0.37 21.04 -4.80
CA GLN A 44 0.66 22.43 -5.19
C GLN A 44 1.84 22.51 -6.14
N ILE A 45 1.59 22.10 -7.38
CA ILE A 45 2.50 22.35 -8.51
C ILE A 45 2.24 23.78 -9.01
N SER A 46 2.65 24.78 -8.23
CA SER A 46 2.59 26.18 -8.67
C SER A 46 3.94 26.66 -9.26
N ASP A 47 5.02 25.90 -9.07
CA ASP A 47 6.37 26.28 -9.50
C ASP A 47 7.22 25.04 -9.85
N SER A 48 8.23 25.18 -10.72
CA SER A 48 9.16 24.09 -11.09
C SER A 48 9.85 23.48 -9.86
N THR A 49 10.04 24.28 -8.81
CA THR A 49 10.58 23.82 -7.52
C THR A 49 9.60 22.91 -6.77
N GLY A 50 8.29 23.18 -6.85
CA GLY A 50 7.23 22.36 -6.24
C GLY A 50 7.05 21.00 -6.91
N ALA A 51 7.30 20.93 -8.23
CA ALA A 51 7.30 19.66 -8.97
C ALA A 51 8.44 18.74 -8.53
N ILE A 52 9.63 19.30 -8.30
CA ILE A 52 10.81 18.54 -7.85
C ILE A 52 10.56 18.01 -6.43
N THR A 53 10.04 18.83 -5.53
CA THR A 53 9.70 18.38 -4.18
C THR A 53 8.62 17.31 -4.19
N ALA A 54 7.60 17.42 -5.05
CA ALA A 54 6.54 16.42 -5.19
C ALA A 54 7.07 15.07 -5.68
N ILE A 55 7.99 15.06 -6.66
CA ILE A 55 8.64 13.85 -7.15
C ILE A 55 9.49 13.21 -6.04
N VAL A 56 10.31 14.00 -5.34
CA VAL A 56 11.16 13.50 -4.24
C VAL A 56 10.31 12.92 -3.12
N SER A 57 9.27 13.62 -2.68
CA SER A 57 8.33 13.08 -1.68
C SER A 57 7.58 11.85 -2.20
N GLY A 58 7.23 11.80 -3.49
CA GLY A 58 6.62 10.62 -4.11
C GLY A 58 7.53 9.39 -4.02
N VAL A 59 8.82 9.53 -4.33
CA VAL A 59 9.81 8.45 -4.19
C VAL A 59 9.92 8.02 -2.73
N ILE A 60 10.00 8.96 -1.78
CA ILE A 60 10.06 8.67 -0.35
C ILE A 60 8.80 7.92 0.11
N ILE A 61 7.61 8.38 -0.29
CA ILE A 61 6.33 7.73 0.00
C ILE A 61 6.32 6.30 -0.55
N THR A 62 6.87 6.09 -1.75
CA THR A 62 6.93 4.75 -2.37
C THR A 62 7.79 3.80 -1.53
N VAL A 63 8.96 4.25 -1.08
CA VAL A 63 9.85 3.48 -0.20
C VAL A 63 9.17 3.20 1.15
N LEU A 64 8.46 4.19 1.71
CA LEU A 64 7.73 4.05 2.98
C LEU A 64 6.54 3.08 2.85
N CYS A 65 5.82 3.11 1.73
CA CYS A 65 4.77 2.15 1.38
C CYS A 65 5.33 0.72 1.35
N ILE A 66 6.47 0.52 0.69
CA ILE A 66 7.11 -0.80 0.62
C ILE A 66 7.50 -1.26 2.02
N PHE A 67 8.13 -0.41 2.84
CA PHE A 67 8.50 -0.75 4.21
C PHE A 67 7.29 -1.05 5.09
N GLY A 68 6.22 -0.27 4.96
CA GLY A 68 4.96 -0.49 5.67
C GLY A 68 4.31 -1.81 5.34
N ILE A 69 4.17 -2.11 4.05
CA ILE A 69 3.64 -3.37 3.57
C ILE A 69 4.53 -4.53 4.03
N LEU A 70 5.86 -4.41 3.97
CA LEU A 70 6.78 -5.44 4.48
C LEU A 70 6.61 -5.68 5.98
N TYR A 71 6.43 -4.63 6.78
CA TYR A 71 6.27 -4.75 8.23
C TYR A 71 4.95 -5.46 8.60
N VAL A 72 3.85 -5.07 7.93
CA VAL A 72 2.54 -5.72 8.08
C VAL A 72 2.57 -7.16 7.55
N SER A 73 3.25 -7.40 6.42
CA SER A 73 3.39 -8.73 5.82
C SER A 73 4.19 -9.68 6.72
N LYS A 74 5.23 -9.18 7.43
CA LYS A 74 5.94 -9.96 8.46
C LYS A 74 5.07 -10.34 9.64
N TRP A 75 4.04 -9.56 9.98
CA TRP A 75 3.08 -9.91 11.04
C TRP A 75 2.04 -10.92 10.57
N GLY A 76 1.60 -10.86 9.31
CA GLY A 76 0.65 -11.82 8.73
C GLY A 76 1.24 -13.23 8.47
N GLY A 77 2.57 -13.33 8.31
CA GLY A 77 3.29 -14.59 8.11
C GLY A 77 3.76 -15.30 9.39
N ALA A 78 3.46 -14.75 10.58
CA ALA A 78 3.82 -15.38 11.84
C ALA A 78 2.89 -16.55 12.18
N LYS A 79 2.99 -17.64 11.41
CA LYS A 79 2.56 -18.97 11.84
C LYS A 79 3.74 -19.93 11.77
N LYS A 80 4.27 -20.22 12.95
CA LYS A 80 4.84 -21.52 13.28
C LYS A 80 3.73 -22.56 13.21
#